data_AF-A0A9P5JDG7-F1
#
_entry.id   AF-A0A9P5JDG7-F1
#
_cell.length_a   1.000
_cell.length_b   1.000
_cell.length_c   1.000
_cell.angle_alpha   90.00
_cell.angle_beta   90.00
_cell.angle_gamma   90.00
#
_symmetry.space_group_name_H-M   'P 1'
#
loop_
_entity.id
_entity.type
_entity.pdbx_description
1 polymer ?
#
loop_
_entity_poly.entity_id
_entity_poly.type
_entity_poly.pdbx_seq_one_letter_code
_entity_poly.pdbx_strand_id
1 'polypeptide(L)'
;MLPTSTTGASVTPSAVAAAAPAAAARTGGRRAMTLRGAFAKELHALMYACGDVPDPASDTVNVMEEILIEYMEQLAMEAIRGQPKSRLTVDGLRRALGRPADKKKLGRLNDLVYRDNVIAAARRGWKDPY
;
A
#
# COMPACT_ATOMS: atom_id res chain seq x y z
N MET A 1 48.94 -17.53 37.77
CA MET A 1 50.17 -16.73 37.66
C MET A 1 50.00 -15.75 36.51
N LEU A 2 50.28 -14.48 36.80
CA LEU A 2 50.16 -13.28 35.94
C LEU A 2 51.21 -13.27 34.79
N PRO A 3 51.41 -12.16 34.05
CA PRO A 3 50.82 -11.82 32.76
C PRO A 3 51.92 -11.59 31.68
N THR A 4 51.60 -11.16 30.46
CA THR A 4 52.50 -10.24 29.74
C THR A 4 51.70 -9.23 28.94
N SER A 5 52.07 -7.97 29.16
CA SER A 5 51.55 -6.77 28.52
C SER A 5 52.61 -6.27 27.52
N THR A 6 52.18 -5.67 26.42
CA THR A 6 53.00 -4.78 25.56
C THR A 6 52.04 -3.73 25.00
N THR A 7 51.99 -2.54 25.61
CA THR A 7 52.64 -1.28 25.16
C THR A 7 52.16 -0.89 23.75
N GLY A 8 51.43 0.20 23.49
CA GLY A 8 51.30 1.49 24.17
C GLY A 8 51.84 2.57 23.23
N ALA A 9 50.97 3.36 22.59
CA ALA A 9 51.29 4.69 22.06
C ALA A 9 50.02 5.44 21.63
N SER A 10 49.68 6.49 22.39
CA SER A 10 48.75 7.55 22.02
C SER A 10 49.54 8.74 21.49
N VAL A 11 49.18 9.29 20.31
CA VAL A 11 49.51 10.66 19.91
C VAL A 11 48.31 11.29 19.21
N THR A 12 48.14 12.56 19.52
CA THR A 12 47.03 13.52 19.38
C THR A 12 46.66 13.95 17.95
N PRO A 13 45.53 14.69 17.78
CA PRO A 13 44.85 14.87 16.50
C PRO A 13 45.37 16.08 15.70
N SER A 14 45.31 15.98 14.37
CA SER A 14 45.45 17.14 13.48
C SER A 14 44.12 17.37 12.78
N ALA A 15 43.46 18.47 13.16
CA ALA A 15 42.32 19.03 12.47
C ALA A 15 42.79 19.72 11.18
N VAL A 16 42.05 19.56 10.07
CA VAL A 16 41.49 20.63 9.23
C VAL A 16 40.68 19.93 8.12
N ALA A 17 39.38 20.24 8.05
CA ALA A 17 38.66 20.63 6.82
C ALA A 17 37.17 20.35 7.02
N ALA A 18 36.44 21.41 7.36
CA ALA A 18 35.00 21.45 7.26
C ALA A 18 34.59 21.22 5.80
N ALA A 19 33.94 20.09 5.55
CA ALA A 19 33.08 19.91 4.39
C ALA A 19 31.65 19.73 4.91
N ALA A 20 30.83 20.76 4.70
CA ALA A 20 29.40 20.73 4.96
C ALA A 20 28.78 19.49 4.30
N PRO A 21 27.82 18.78 4.94
CA PRO A 21 27.02 17.82 4.21
C PRO A 21 26.15 18.64 3.26
N ALA A 22 26.51 18.62 1.97
CA ALA A 22 25.59 19.02 0.92
C ALA A 22 24.30 18.24 1.15
N ALA A 23 23.21 18.98 1.39
CA ALA A 23 21.89 18.44 1.55
C ALA A 23 21.54 17.67 0.27
N ALA A 24 21.77 16.36 0.29
CA ALA A 24 21.27 15.46 -0.71
C ALA A 24 19.75 15.51 -0.59
N ALA A 25 19.14 16.35 -1.43
CA ALA A 25 17.73 16.30 -1.71
C ALA A 25 17.45 14.84 -2.13
N ARG A 26 16.92 14.07 -1.17
CA ARG A 26 16.34 12.76 -1.43
C ARG A 26 15.06 13.04 -2.22
N THR A 27 15.22 13.31 -3.50
CA THR A 27 14.18 13.06 -4.48
C THR A 27 14.00 11.55 -4.45
N GLY A 28 13.19 11.09 -3.50
CA GLY A 28 12.70 9.73 -3.46
C GLY A 28 11.86 9.56 -4.71
N GLY A 29 12.52 9.24 -5.82
CA GLY A 29 11.89 8.66 -6.98
C GLY A 29 11.09 7.50 -6.45
N ARG A 30 9.77 7.64 -6.49
CA ARG A 30 8.84 6.59 -6.09
C ARG A 30 9.22 5.40 -6.96
N ARG A 31 9.97 4.45 -6.39
CA ARG A 31 10.29 3.19 -7.07
C ARG A 31 8.96 2.70 -7.59
N ALA A 32 8.85 2.56 -8.91
CA ALA A 32 7.69 1.93 -9.51
C ALA A 32 7.57 0.58 -8.81
N MET A 33 6.56 0.47 -7.96
CA MET A 33 6.30 -0.77 -7.24
C MET A 33 5.93 -1.76 -8.31
N THR A 34 6.73 -2.82 -8.46
CA THR A 34 6.38 -3.94 -9.32
C THR A 34 5.15 -4.60 -8.71
N LEU A 35 3.97 -4.37 -9.29
CA LEU A 35 2.72 -4.97 -8.82
C LEU A 35 2.68 -6.49 -9.04
N ARG A 36 3.51 -7.02 -9.95
CA ARG A 36 3.61 -8.45 -10.21
C ARG A 36 4.20 -9.19 -9.01
N GLY A 37 3.54 -10.25 -8.57
CA GLY A 37 3.86 -11.03 -7.39
C GLY A 37 3.36 -10.43 -6.07
N ALA A 38 2.64 -9.30 -6.09
CA ALA A 38 2.14 -8.67 -4.88
C ALA A 38 0.94 -9.43 -4.27
N PHE A 39 0.15 -10.10 -5.10
CA PHE A 39 -1.11 -10.74 -4.69
C PHE A 39 -1.09 -12.25 -4.80
N ALA A 40 -0.05 -12.86 -5.37
CA ALA A 40 0.00 -14.31 -5.65
C ALA A 40 -0.44 -15.20 -4.48
N LYS A 41 0.01 -14.89 -3.25
CA LYS A 41 -0.36 -15.66 -2.04
C LYS A 41 -1.84 -15.51 -1.67
N GLU A 42 -2.35 -14.28 -1.70
CA GLU A 42 -3.74 -14.01 -1.33
C GLU A 42 -4.71 -14.49 -2.42
N LEU A 43 -4.29 -14.39 -3.68
CA LEU A 43 -5.06 -14.80 -4.83
C LEU A 43 -5.22 -16.31 -4.90
N HIS A 44 -4.18 -17.08 -4.56
CA HIS A 44 -4.28 -18.55 -4.43
C HIS A 44 -5.38 -18.96 -3.44
N ALA A 45 -5.37 -18.38 -2.23
CA ALA A 45 -6.41 -18.65 -1.23
C ALA A 45 -7.81 -18.16 -1.66
N LEU A 46 -7.87 -17.01 -2.36
CA LEU A 46 -9.13 -16.45 -2.83
C LEU A 46 -9.75 -17.28 -3.94
N MET A 47 -8.94 -17.81 -4.85
CA MET A 47 -9.41 -18.71 -5.92
C MET A 47 -10.09 -19.94 -5.33
N TYR A 48 -9.48 -20.56 -4.32
CA TYR A 48 -10.09 -21.67 -3.60
C TYR A 48 -11.41 -21.25 -2.91
N ALA A 49 -11.42 -20.09 -2.22
CA ALA A 49 -12.63 -19.57 -1.58
C ALA A 49 -13.76 -19.26 -2.57
N CYS A 50 -13.43 -18.95 -3.82
CA CYS A 50 -14.38 -18.75 -4.92
C CYS A 50 -14.81 -20.06 -5.61
N GLY A 51 -14.31 -21.21 -5.16
CA GLY A 51 -14.71 -22.54 -5.65
C GLY A 51 -13.74 -23.18 -6.64
N ASP A 52 -12.53 -22.64 -6.79
CA ASP A 52 -11.48 -23.30 -7.56
C ASP A 52 -10.85 -24.49 -6.79
N VAL A 53 -9.90 -25.18 -7.41
CA VAL A 53 -9.12 -26.27 -6.79
C VAL A 53 -8.29 -25.76 -5.59
N PRO A 54 -8.00 -26.59 -4.56
CA PRO A 54 -7.19 -26.17 -3.41
C PRO A 54 -5.77 -25.71 -3.73
N ASP A 55 -5.19 -26.21 -4.83
CA ASP A 55 -3.85 -25.84 -5.28
C ASP A 55 -3.85 -25.51 -6.79
N PRO A 56 -4.27 -24.29 -7.17
CA PRO A 56 -4.26 -23.85 -8.56
C PRO A 56 -2.83 -23.75 -9.10
N ALA A 57 -2.67 -24.03 -10.40
CA ALA A 57 -1.38 -23.90 -11.07
C ALA A 57 -0.85 -22.46 -10.99
N SER A 58 0.47 -22.32 -10.80
CA SER A 58 1.11 -21.00 -10.66
C SER A 58 0.88 -20.09 -11.86
N ASP A 59 0.81 -20.63 -13.07
CA ASP A 59 0.49 -19.88 -14.28
C ASP A 59 -0.93 -19.30 -14.24
N THR A 60 -1.91 -20.05 -13.74
CA THR A 60 -3.29 -19.56 -13.55
C THR A 60 -3.32 -18.42 -12.54
N VAL A 61 -2.62 -18.56 -11.41
CA VAL A 61 -2.53 -17.50 -10.40
C VAL A 61 -1.90 -16.24 -10.99
N ASN A 62 -0.83 -16.38 -11.79
CA ASN A 62 -0.17 -15.25 -12.45
C ASN A 62 -1.10 -14.54 -13.44
N VAL A 63 -1.85 -15.28 -14.27
CA VAL A 63 -2.82 -14.69 -15.20
C VAL A 63 -3.95 -13.99 -14.44
N MET A 64 -4.45 -14.61 -13.36
CA MET A 64 -5.47 -13.98 -12.52
C MET A 64 -4.96 -12.69 -11.86
N GLU A 65 -3.68 -12.63 -11.49
CA GLU A 65 -3.05 -11.42 -10.96
C GLU A 65 -2.97 -10.32 -12.03
N GLU A 66 -2.60 -10.66 -13.27
CA GLU A 66 -2.58 -9.72 -14.38
C GLU A 66 -3.98 -9.13 -14.65
N ILE A 67 -5.01 -9.98 -14.70
CA ILE A 67 -6.41 -9.54 -14.88
C ILE A 67 -6.86 -8.65 -13.73
N LEU A 68 -6.47 -8.97 -12.49
CA LEU A 68 -6.80 -8.16 -11.31
C LEU A 68 -6.18 -6.76 -11.39
N ILE A 69 -4.89 -6.69 -11.73
CA ILE A 69 -4.16 -5.42 -11.84
C ILE A 69 -4.79 -4.56 -12.94
N GLU A 70 -5.07 -5.14 -14.11
CA GLU A 70 -5.72 -4.44 -15.21
C GLU A 70 -7.09 -3.91 -14.80
N TYR A 71 -7.90 -4.73 -14.12
CA TYR A 71 -9.20 -4.31 -13.61
C TYR A 71 -9.10 -3.14 -12.62
N MET A 72 -8.14 -3.20 -11.68
CA MET A 72 -7.93 -2.14 -10.70
C MET A 72 -7.48 -0.83 -11.36
N GLU A 73 -6.61 -0.92 -12.36
CA GLU A 73 -6.16 0.23 -13.14
C GLU A 73 -7.34 0.87 -13.89
N GLN A 74 -8.10 0.07 -14.65
CA GLN A 74 -9.27 0.54 -15.39
C GLN A 74 -10.31 1.18 -14.46
N LEU A 75 -10.56 0.58 -13.29
CA LEU A 75 -11.49 1.11 -12.30
C LEU A 75 -11.00 2.44 -11.71
N ALA A 76 -9.71 2.56 -11.39
CA ALA A 76 -9.13 3.80 -10.87
C ALA A 76 -9.17 4.92 -11.92
N MET A 77 -8.85 4.61 -13.17
CA MET A 77 -8.95 5.56 -14.28
C MET A 77 -10.39 6.02 -14.51
N GLU A 78 -11.36 5.11 -14.46
CA GLU A 78 -12.79 5.45 -14.52
C GLU A 78 -13.22 6.35 -13.37
N ALA A 79 -12.78 6.04 -12.15
CA ALA A 79 -13.15 6.80 -10.95
C ALA A 79 -12.59 8.23 -10.94
N ILE A 80 -11.43 8.44 -11.57
CA ILE A 80 -10.81 9.76 -11.71
C ILE A 80 -11.35 10.51 -12.94
N ARG A 81 -11.98 9.82 -13.89
CA ARG A 81 -12.52 10.44 -15.10
C ARG A 81 -13.50 11.56 -14.77
N GLY A 82 -13.26 12.74 -15.33
CA GLY A 82 -14.07 13.93 -15.07
C GLY A 82 -13.82 14.62 -13.72
N GLN A 83 -12.81 14.20 -12.95
CA GLN A 83 -12.34 14.96 -11.79
C GLN A 83 -11.29 16.00 -12.23
N PRO A 84 -11.34 17.23 -11.70
CA PRO A 84 -10.38 18.29 -12.06
C PRO A 84 -8.96 18.00 -11.54
N LYS A 85 -8.82 17.07 -10.59
CA LYS A 85 -7.56 16.61 -10.04
C LYS A 85 -7.47 15.11 -10.26
N SER A 86 -6.27 14.61 -10.56
CA SER A 86 -5.96 13.18 -10.70
C SER A 86 -5.97 12.44 -9.35
N ARG A 87 -6.91 12.78 -8.47
CA ARG A 87 -7.04 12.24 -7.12
C ARG A 87 -8.23 11.32 -7.06
N LEU A 88 -8.00 10.09 -6.60
CA LEU A 88 -9.07 9.13 -6.36
C LEU A 88 -9.96 9.62 -5.21
N THR A 89 -11.28 9.65 -5.43
CA THR A 89 -12.28 10.03 -4.43
C THR A 89 -13.33 8.93 -4.27
N VAL A 90 -13.96 8.87 -3.10
CA VAL A 90 -15.04 7.90 -2.83
C VAL A 90 -16.22 8.14 -3.77
N ASP A 91 -16.55 9.40 -4.06
CA ASP A 91 -17.60 9.74 -5.03
C ASP A 91 -17.25 9.31 -6.45
N GLY A 92 -15.96 9.41 -6.82
CA GLY A 92 -15.44 8.87 -8.07
C GLY A 92 -15.64 7.35 -8.18
N LEU A 93 -15.25 6.61 -7.12
CA LEU A 93 -15.44 5.16 -7.05
C LEU A 93 -16.93 4.77 -7.07
N ARG A 94 -17.78 5.51 -6.35
CA ARG A 94 -19.24 5.29 -6.35
C ARG A 94 -19.82 5.43 -7.75
N ARG A 95 -19.35 6.42 -8.51
CA ARG A 95 -19.76 6.65 -9.90
C ARG A 95 -19.26 5.55 -10.83
N ALA A 96 -17.99 5.17 -10.72
CA ALA A 96 -17.37 4.12 -11.53
C ALA A 96 -18.05 2.75 -11.33
N LEU A 97 -18.44 2.45 -10.09
CA LEU A 97 -19.19 1.23 -9.72
C LEU A 97 -20.70 1.34 -9.96
N GLY A 98 -21.19 2.39 -10.61
CA GLY A 98 -22.62 2.60 -10.88
C GLY A 98 -23.23 1.65 -11.92
N ARG A 99 -22.41 0.84 -12.60
CA ARG A 99 -22.85 -0.09 -13.64
C ARG A 99 -23.73 -1.20 -13.05
N PRO A 100 -24.74 -1.72 -13.78
CA PRO A 100 -25.61 -2.78 -13.28
C PRO A 100 -24.88 -4.07 -12.86
N ALA A 101 -23.74 -4.39 -13.50
CA ALA A 101 -22.90 -5.54 -13.16
C ALA A 101 -22.20 -5.40 -11.79
N ASP A 102 -21.98 -4.17 -11.32
CA ASP A 102 -21.19 -3.87 -10.13
C ASP A 102 -22.04 -3.57 -8.89
N LYS A 103 -23.37 -3.81 -8.94
CA LYS A 103 -24.30 -3.55 -7.83
C LYS A 103 -23.84 -4.11 -6.48
N LYS A 104 -23.27 -5.32 -6.47
CA LYS A 104 -22.75 -5.94 -5.24
C LYS A 104 -21.53 -5.18 -4.69
N LYS A 105 -20.62 -4.75 -5.56
CA LYS A 105 -19.44 -3.96 -5.19
C LYS A 105 -19.84 -2.57 -4.67
N LEU A 106 -20.82 -1.94 -5.33
CA LEU A 106 -21.38 -0.65 -4.90
C LEU A 106 -22.08 -0.74 -3.53
N GLY A 107 -22.86 -1.80 -3.30
CA GLY A 107 -23.47 -2.06 -2.00
C GLY A 107 -22.42 -2.19 -0.90
N ARG A 108 -21.36 -2.98 -1.16
CA ARG A 108 -20.26 -3.15 -0.20
C ARG A 108 -19.52 -1.85 0.09
N LEU A 109 -19.29 -1.00 -0.92
CA LEU A 109 -18.71 0.34 -0.73
C LEU A 109 -19.56 1.18 0.22
N ASN A 110 -20.88 1.21 0.03
CA ASN A 110 -21.79 1.95 0.88
C ASN A 110 -21.75 1.46 2.34
N ASP A 111 -21.74 0.14 2.53
CA ASP A 111 -21.65 -0.45 3.86
C ASP A 111 -20.34 -0.10 4.56
N LEU A 112 -19.22 -0.07 3.82
CA LEU A 112 -17.90 0.28 4.37
C LEU A 112 -17.86 1.75 4.79
N VAL A 113 -18.37 2.66 3.94
CA VAL A 113 -18.49 4.08 4.27
C VAL A 113 -19.39 4.29 5.49
N TYR A 114 -20.50 3.56 5.58
CA TYR A 114 -21.37 3.60 6.74
C TYR A 114 -20.65 3.17 8.03
N ARG A 115 -19.96 2.02 8.01
CA ARG A 115 -19.24 1.51 9.18
C ARG A 115 -18.13 2.46 9.63
N ASP A 116 -17.39 3.06 8.70
CA ASP A 116 -16.36 4.04 9.02
C ASP A 116 -16.96 5.29 9.70
N ASN A 117 -18.10 5.78 9.21
CA ASN A 117 -18.82 6.89 9.82
C ASN A 117 -19.30 6.56 11.25
N VAL A 118 -19.79 5.33 11.48
CA VAL A 118 -20.19 4.86 12.82
C VAL A 118 -19.00 4.83 13.77
N ILE A 119 -17.86 4.28 13.33
CA ILE A 119 -16.62 4.24 14.12
C ILE A 119 -16.14 5.65 14.43
N ALA A 120 -16.15 6.55 13.45
CA ALA A 120 -15.74 7.94 13.64
C ALA A 120 -16.64 8.67 14.64
N ALA A 121 -17.96 8.43 14.61
CA ALA A 121 -18.90 8.97 15.58
C ALA A 121 -18.65 8.43 16.99
N ALA A 122 -18.45 7.11 17.13
CA ALA A 122 -18.15 6.49 18.41
C ALA A 122 -16.83 7.03 19.02
N ARG A 123 -15.80 7.24 18.18
CA ARG A 123 -14.54 7.86 18.62
C ARG A 123 -14.70 9.30 19.08
N ARG A 124 -15.61 10.07 18.48
CA ARG A 124 -15.93 11.43 18.92
C ARG A 124 -16.64 11.42 20.27
N GLY A 125 -17.68 10.61 20.42
CA GLY A 125 -18.40 10.47 21.69
C GLY A 125 -17.55 9.90 22.82
N TRP A 126 -16.55 9.08 22.52
CA TRP A 126 -15.57 8.62 23.51
C TRP A 126 -14.59 9.72 23.96
N LYS A 127 -14.22 10.63 23.04
CA LYS A 127 -13.29 11.73 23.34
C LYS A 127 -13.92 12.88 24.12
N ASP A 128 -15.24 12.91 24.22
CA ASP A 128 -16.00 13.91 24.95
C ASP A 128 -16.77 13.23 26.10
N PRO A 129 -16.11 12.92 27.24
CA PRO A 129 -16.77 12.22 28.33
C PRO A 129 -17.80 13.06 29.10
N TYR A 130 -18.04 14.34 28.76
CA TYR A 130 -19.06 15.21 29.36
C TYR A 130 -19.57 16.30 28.42
#